data_AF-A0A2J7R4Q1-F1
#
_entry.id   AF-A0A2J7R4Q1-F1
#
_cell.length_a   1.000
_cell.length_b   1.000
_cell.length_c   1.000
_cell.angle_alpha   90.00
_cell.angle_beta   90.00
_cell.angle_gamma   90.00
#
_symmetry.space_group_name_H-M   'P 1'
#
loop_
_entity.id
_entity.type
_entity.pdbx_description
1 polymer ?
#
loop_
_entity_poly.entity_id
_entity_poly.type
_entity_poly.pdbx_seq_one_letter_code
_entity_poly.pdbx_strand_id
1 'polypeptide(L)'
;MKLNISKTKVISFTRKTNLLIYDYKLFQTSIARTDSVKDLGVFIDAKLYFHDQVNYIFSQCAKLLGLVRNITYNFSSLDCMFSLYTTLVRSKLEYASVVWNSITSTDANKLERIQQRFAALCFKRFFPKVHYNYSLALEELKLHTLCTRRHRLDALFLIQVYFGSKFCPSALEIVGLRVPARYIRDFALFNVCSLFKNCPSARCAAAANVVCREVDVFGARNVLPKQILNTV
;
A
#
# COMPACT_ATOMS: atom_id res chain seq x y z
N MET A 1 -22.61 14.78 19.34
CA MET A 1 -22.29 14.77 17.90
C MET A 1 -23.46 14.14 17.15
N LYS A 2 -24.01 14.77 16.10
CA LYS A 2 -25.17 14.24 15.34
C LYS A 2 -24.69 13.57 14.04
N LEU A 3 -25.10 12.33 13.80
CA LEU A 3 -24.75 11.57 12.59
C LEU A 3 -25.50 12.09 11.36
N ASN A 4 -24.81 12.13 10.22
CA ASN A 4 -25.42 12.53 8.95
C ASN A 4 -25.93 11.29 8.20
N ILE A 5 -27.25 11.19 8.06
CA ILE A 5 -27.94 10.06 7.41
C ILE A 5 -27.47 9.86 5.97
N SER A 6 -27.28 10.93 5.19
CA SER A 6 -26.92 10.81 3.76
C SER A 6 -25.53 10.23 3.53
N LYS A 7 -24.63 10.45 4.49
CA LYS A 7 -23.25 9.91 4.52
C LYS A 7 -23.15 8.54 5.20
N THR A 8 -24.21 8.10 5.88
CA THR A 8 -24.24 6.80 6.56
C THR A 8 -24.72 5.74 5.57
N LYS A 9 -23.99 4.64 5.44
CA LYS A 9 -24.29 3.54 4.53
C LYS A 9 -24.19 2.20 5.25
N VAL A 10 -24.93 1.21 4.78
CA VAL A 10 -24.81 -0.18 5.25
C VAL A 10 -24.10 -1.01 4.21
N ILE A 11 -23.04 -1.72 4.62
CA ILE A 11 -22.35 -2.71 3.80
C ILE A 11 -22.27 -4.03 4.57
N SER A 12 -22.40 -5.16 3.87
CA SER A 12 -22.30 -6.49 4.48
C SER A 12 -21.06 -7.20 3.95
N PHE A 13 -20.16 -7.60 4.86
CA PHE A 13 -19.01 -8.44 4.54
C PHE A 13 -19.33 -9.90 4.89
N THR A 14 -19.41 -10.77 3.90
CA THR A 14 -19.71 -12.19 4.14
C THR A 14 -19.18 -13.07 3.01
N ARG A 15 -18.88 -14.33 3.35
CA ARG A 15 -18.60 -15.39 2.37
C ARG A 15 -19.85 -16.20 2.00
N LYS A 16 -20.97 -15.98 2.70
CA LYS A 16 -22.24 -16.67 2.43
C LYS A 16 -22.88 -16.10 1.16
N THR A 17 -23.47 -16.98 0.35
CA THR A 17 -24.25 -16.60 -0.84
C THR A 17 -25.57 -15.94 -0.46
N ASN A 18 -26.21 -16.42 0.61
CA ASN A 18 -27.46 -15.86 1.13
C ASN A 18 -27.16 -14.69 2.07
N LEU A 19 -27.41 -13.47 1.59
CA LEU A 19 -27.24 -12.23 2.33
C LEU A 19 -28.44 -11.98 3.26
N LEU A 20 -28.18 -11.74 4.54
CA LEU A 20 -29.19 -11.22 5.46
C LEU A 20 -29.43 -9.72 5.16
N ILE A 21 -30.57 -9.43 4.55
CA ILE A 21 -30.99 -8.07 4.25
C ILE A 21 -31.86 -7.57 5.40
N TYR A 22 -31.29 -6.70 6.22
CA TYR A 22 -32.00 -5.98 7.27
C TYR A 22 -32.06 -4.49 6.93
N ASP A 23 -33.23 -3.89 7.18
CA ASP A 23 -33.51 -2.45 6.99
C ASP A 23 -33.12 -1.67 8.25
N TYR A 24 -31.89 -1.18 8.28
CA TYR A 24 -31.39 -0.35 9.37
C TYR A 24 -31.95 1.07 9.24
N LYS A 25 -32.55 1.58 10.32
CA LYS A 25 -33.12 2.94 10.35
C LYS A 25 -32.36 3.83 11.33
N LEU A 26 -32.06 5.06 10.92
CA LEU A 26 -31.53 6.13 11.76
C LEU A 26 -32.52 7.28 11.78
N PHE A 27 -32.98 7.72 12.96
CA PHE A 27 -34.01 8.77 13.08
C PHE A 27 -35.24 8.50 12.18
N GLN A 28 -35.76 7.27 12.23
CA GLN A 28 -36.88 6.77 11.40
C GLN A 28 -36.64 6.77 9.88
N THR A 29 -35.43 7.12 9.42
CA THR A 29 -35.05 7.11 8.00
C THR A 29 -34.22 5.86 7.71
N SER A 30 -34.58 5.12 6.65
CA SER A 30 -33.81 3.95 6.21
C SER A 30 -32.42 4.35 5.72
N ILE A 31 -31.40 3.59 6.14
CA ILE A 31 -30.01 3.80 5.74
C ILE A 31 -29.76 3.02 4.43
N ALA A 32 -29.28 3.72 3.40
CA ALA A 32 -29.00 3.11 2.12
C ALA A 32 -27.92 2.02 2.23
N ARG A 33 -28.23 0.85 1.68
CA ARG A 33 -27.28 -0.27 1.52
C ARG A 33 -26.47 -0.10 0.24
N THR A 34 -25.17 -0.38 0.31
CA THR A 34 -24.25 -0.30 -0.84
C THR A 34 -23.28 -1.46 -0.84
N ASP A 35 -22.82 -1.85 -2.03
CA ASP A 35 -21.80 -2.90 -2.20
C ASP A 35 -20.37 -2.36 -2.20
N SER A 36 -20.21 -1.04 -2.20
CA SER A 36 -18.93 -0.33 -2.12
C SER A 36 -19.13 0.95 -1.32
N VAL A 37 -18.16 1.27 -0.46
CA VAL A 37 -18.14 2.50 0.33
C VAL A 37 -16.75 3.11 0.31
N LYS A 38 -16.67 4.43 0.23
CA LYS A 38 -15.42 5.16 0.39
C LYS A 38 -15.28 5.61 1.84
N ASP A 39 -14.26 5.12 2.52
CA ASP A 39 -13.94 5.54 3.89
C ASP A 39 -12.47 5.96 3.98
N LEU A 40 -12.24 7.12 4.62
CA LEU A 40 -10.91 7.76 4.77
C LEU A 40 -10.06 7.78 3.46
N GLY A 41 -10.70 7.85 2.29
CA GLY A 41 -10.02 7.88 0.99
C GLY A 41 -9.80 6.52 0.33
N VAL A 42 -10.25 5.43 0.94
CA VAL A 42 -10.15 4.06 0.41
C VAL A 42 -11.53 3.52 0.06
N PHE A 43 -11.69 2.99 -1.15
CA PHE A 43 -12.87 2.24 -1.54
C PHE A 43 -12.79 0.80 -1.00
N ILE A 44 -13.83 0.40 -0.27
CA ILE A 44 -13.97 -0.94 0.30
C ILE A 44 -15.25 -1.54 -0.29
N ASP A 45 -15.08 -2.58 -1.10
CA ASP A 45 -16.19 -3.34 -1.66
C ASP A 45 -16.57 -4.53 -0.76
N ALA A 46 -17.81 -5.02 -0.89
CA ALA A 46 -18.36 -6.09 -0.06
C ALA A 46 -17.57 -7.41 -0.14
N LYS A 47 -16.78 -7.61 -1.22
CA LYS A 47 -15.91 -8.78 -1.43
C LYS A 47 -14.46 -8.54 -1.00
N LEU A 48 -14.08 -7.31 -0.66
CA LEU A 48 -12.73 -6.89 -0.29
C LEU A 48 -11.68 -7.13 -1.41
N TYR A 49 -12.07 -6.94 -2.68
CA TYR A 49 -11.17 -7.12 -3.83
C TYR A 49 -10.42 -5.84 -4.25
N PHE A 50 -10.84 -4.66 -3.78
CA PHE A 50 -10.16 -3.36 -3.96
C PHE A 50 -9.93 -2.94 -5.43
N HIS A 51 -10.60 -3.57 -6.40
CA HIS A 51 -10.52 -3.19 -7.82
C HIS A 51 -10.91 -1.73 -8.07
N ASP A 52 -11.97 -1.26 -7.40
CA ASP A 52 -12.43 0.13 -7.48
C ASP A 52 -11.37 1.09 -6.95
N GLN A 53 -10.71 0.73 -5.84
CA GLN A 53 -9.62 1.51 -5.27
C GLN A 53 -8.45 1.62 -6.25
N VAL A 54 -8.05 0.51 -6.88
CA VAL A 54 -6.97 0.48 -7.87
C VAL A 54 -7.32 1.34 -9.09
N ASN A 55 -8.54 1.21 -9.61
CA ASN A 55 -9.03 2.02 -10.72
C ASN A 55 -9.02 3.51 -10.40
N TYR A 56 -9.49 3.87 -9.21
CA TYR A 56 -9.48 5.23 -8.71
C TYR A 56 -8.06 5.78 -8.60
N ILE A 57 -7.15 5.08 -7.92
CA ILE A 57 -5.74 5.50 -7.79
C ILE A 57 -5.10 5.65 -9.17
N PHE A 58 -5.25 4.66 -10.05
CA PHE A 58 -4.66 4.69 -11.40
C PHE A 58 -5.12 5.92 -12.18
N SER A 59 -6.43 6.20 -12.19
CA SER A 59 -6.98 7.35 -12.92
C SER A 59 -6.44 8.69 -12.41
N GLN A 60 -6.32 8.84 -11.09
CA GLN A 60 -5.77 10.04 -10.45
C GLN A 60 -4.28 10.20 -10.76
N CYS A 61 -3.51 9.12 -10.59
CA CYS A 61 -2.08 9.12 -10.81
C CYS A 61 -1.70 9.31 -12.29
N ALA A 62 -2.48 8.76 -13.22
CA ALA A 62 -2.27 8.99 -14.65
C ALA A 62 -2.44 10.46 -15.03
N LYS A 63 -3.47 11.13 -14.49
CA LYS A 63 -3.68 12.58 -14.68
C LYS A 63 -2.55 13.40 -14.08
N LEU A 64 -2.16 13.10 -12.84
CA LEU A 64 -1.06 13.78 -12.16
C LEU A 64 0.28 13.57 -12.89
N LEU A 65 0.54 12.38 -13.42
CA LEU A 65 1.74 12.13 -14.22
C LEU A 65 1.74 12.93 -15.53
N GLY A 66 0.58 13.09 -16.16
CA GLY A 66 0.40 13.99 -17.30
C GLY A 66 0.71 15.45 -16.94
N LEU A 67 0.21 15.91 -15.78
CA LEU A 67 0.55 17.24 -15.26
C LEU A 67 2.06 17.38 -15.02
N VAL A 68 2.68 16.41 -14.32
CA VAL A 68 4.14 16.38 -14.08
C VAL A 68 4.88 16.47 -15.41
N ARG A 69 4.50 15.69 -16.42
CA ARG A 69 5.12 15.76 -17.75
C ARG A 69 5.06 17.16 -18.36
N ASN A 70 3.94 17.85 -18.23
CA ASN A 70 3.72 19.16 -18.83
C ASN A 70 4.48 20.26 -18.09
N ILE A 71 4.36 20.34 -16.76
CA ILE A 71 5.01 21.40 -15.97
C ILE A 71 6.54 21.29 -16.00
N THR A 72 7.05 20.07 -16.17
CA THR A 72 8.49 19.80 -16.21
C THR A 72 9.06 19.81 -17.63
N TYR A 73 8.30 20.22 -18.64
CA TYR A 73 8.74 20.15 -20.05
C TYR A 73 10.10 20.81 -20.29
N ASN A 74 10.34 21.96 -19.65
CA ASN A 74 11.59 22.71 -19.75
C ASN A 74 12.59 22.41 -18.62
N PHE A 75 12.32 21.41 -17.77
CA PHE A 75 13.21 21.10 -16.65
C PHE A 75 14.39 20.28 -17.13
N SER A 76 15.59 20.69 -16.72
CA SER A 76 16.86 20.00 -16.98
C SER A 76 17.37 19.17 -15.80
N SER A 77 16.65 19.18 -14.67
CA SER A 77 17.02 18.43 -13.46
C SER A 77 16.18 17.15 -13.32
N LEU A 78 16.87 16.02 -13.30
CA LEU A 78 16.28 14.72 -12.99
C LEU A 78 15.75 14.70 -11.55
N ASP A 79 16.48 15.23 -10.57
CA ASP A 79 16.06 15.27 -9.16
C ASP A 79 14.75 16.05 -8.95
N CYS A 80 14.53 17.11 -9.72
CA CYS A 80 13.28 17.84 -9.70
C CYS A 80 12.09 16.99 -10.19
N MET A 81 12.30 16.18 -11.25
CA MET A 81 11.32 15.21 -11.73
C MET A 81 10.98 14.18 -10.65
N PHE A 82 11.99 13.65 -9.97
CA PHE A 82 11.82 12.69 -8.87
C PHE A 82 11.06 13.27 -7.70
N SER A 83 11.36 14.51 -7.34
CA SER A 83 10.69 15.23 -6.26
C SER A 83 9.21 15.39 -6.57
N LEU A 84 8.85 15.84 -7.78
CA LEU A 84 7.46 16.00 -8.20
C LEU A 84 6.72 14.65 -8.31
N TYR A 85 7.36 13.63 -8.90
CA TYR A 85 6.77 12.30 -8.96
C TYR A 85 6.52 11.72 -7.56
N THR A 86 7.51 11.81 -6.67
CA THR A 86 7.41 11.27 -5.32
C THR A 86 6.30 11.95 -4.52
N THR A 87 6.27 13.28 -4.56
CA THR A 87 5.35 14.09 -3.75
C THR A 87 3.92 14.04 -4.27
N LEU A 88 3.70 14.05 -5.58
CA LEU A 88 2.36 14.12 -6.17
C LEU A 88 1.79 12.75 -6.55
N VAL A 89 2.59 11.89 -7.17
CA VAL A 89 2.12 10.63 -7.77
C VAL A 89 2.36 9.46 -6.82
N ARG A 90 3.59 9.26 -6.36
CA ARG A 90 3.95 8.12 -5.51
C ARG A 90 3.25 8.16 -4.15
N SER A 91 3.12 9.35 -3.55
CA SER A 91 2.35 9.54 -2.31
C SER A 91 0.91 9.02 -2.42
N LYS A 92 0.25 9.19 -3.57
CA LYS A 92 -1.10 8.67 -3.84
C LYS A 92 -1.14 7.15 -4.06
N LEU A 93 -0.11 6.61 -4.72
CA LEU A 93 0.05 5.16 -4.92
C LEU A 93 0.32 4.40 -3.62
N GLU A 94 0.87 5.07 -2.61
CA GLU A 94 1.30 4.45 -1.35
C GLU A 94 0.31 4.67 -0.20
N TYR A 95 -0.53 5.71 -0.31
CA TYR A 95 -1.50 6.07 0.72
C TYR A 95 -2.40 4.89 1.11
N ALA A 96 -2.44 4.58 2.41
CA ALA A 96 -3.23 3.51 2.99
C ALA A 96 -3.02 2.11 2.36
N SER A 97 -1.89 1.88 1.68
CA SER A 97 -1.59 0.60 1.01
C SER A 97 -1.68 -0.61 1.92
N VAL A 98 -1.37 -0.45 3.21
CA VAL A 98 -1.55 -1.49 4.24
C VAL A 98 -2.97 -2.08 4.25
N VAL A 99 -3.98 -1.28 3.94
CA VAL A 99 -5.38 -1.71 3.93
C VAL A 99 -5.73 -2.42 2.62
N TRP A 100 -5.40 -1.82 1.47
CA TRP A 100 -5.89 -2.26 0.17
C TRP A 100 -4.90 -3.11 -0.63
N ASN A 101 -3.66 -3.32 -0.20
CA ASN A 101 -2.63 -4.09 -0.93
C ASN A 101 -2.84 -5.62 -0.89
N SER A 102 -4.11 -6.06 -0.80
CA SER A 102 -4.57 -7.44 -1.04
C SER A 102 -5.08 -7.63 -2.47
N ILE A 103 -4.50 -6.87 -3.41
CA ILE A 103 -4.89 -6.82 -4.82
C ILE A 103 -4.29 -7.98 -5.63
N THR A 104 -4.88 -8.25 -6.78
CA THR A 104 -4.36 -9.24 -7.73
C THR A 104 -3.06 -8.77 -8.41
N SER A 105 -2.34 -9.71 -9.03
CA SER A 105 -1.16 -9.38 -9.85
C SER A 105 -1.51 -8.48 -11.03
N THR A 106 -2.71 -8.62 -11.61
CA THR A 106 -3.21 -7.77 -12.69
C THR A 106 -3.36 -6.32 -12.24
N ASP A 107 -3.93 -6.09 -11.06
CA ASP A 107 -4.08 -4.75 -10.47
C ASP A 107 -2.74 -4.17 -10.03
N ALA A 108 -1.85 -4.99 -9.46
CA ALA A 108 -0.50 -4.57 -9.11
C ALA A 108 0.27 -4.10 -10.37
N ASN A 109 0.19 -4.85 -11.46
CA ASN A 109 0.79 -4.50 -12.75
C ASN A 109 0.16 -3.24 -13.35
N LYS A 110 -1.15 -3.03 -13.16
CA LYS A 110 -1.83 -1.81 -13.58
C LYS A 110 -1.27 -0.57 -12.87
N LEU A 111 -1.02 -0.65 -11.57
CA LEU A 111 -0.36 0.44 -10.84
C LEU A 111 1.10 0.61 -11.29
N GLU A 112 1.83 -0.49 -11.53
CA GLU A 112 3.23 -0.47 -12.00
C GLU A 112 3.40 0.31 -13.31
N ARG A 113 2.40 0.24 -14.21
CA ARG A 113 2.39 1.03 -15.47
C ARG A 113 2.51 2.54 -15.24
N ILE A 114 2.08 3.07 -14.08
CA ILE A 114 2.31 4.48 -13.75
C ILE A 114 3.80 4.77 -13.57
N GLN A 115 4.52 3.91 -12.83
CA GLN A 115 5.96 4.07 -12.63
C GLN A 115 6.73 3.82 -13.93
N GLN A 116 6.32 2.83 -14.75
CA GLN A 116 6.89 2.61 -16.09
C GLN A 116 6.77 3.85 -16.98
N ARG A 117 5.61 4.51 -17.00
CA ARG A 117 5.43 5.75 -17.76
C ARG A 117 6.31 6.88 -17.26
N PHE A 118 6.51 6.99 -15.94
CA PHE A 118 7.42 7.97 -15.35
C PHE A 118 8.88 7.66 -15.73
N ALA A 119 9.32 6.41 -15.58
CA ALA A 119 10.66 5.97 -15.94
C ALA A 119 10.95 6.21 -17.43
N ALA A 120 10.01 5.86 -18.31
CA ALA A 120 10.11 6.13 -19.76
C ALA A 120 10.22 7.63 -20.07
N LEU A 121 9.49 8.48 -19.33
CA LEU A 121 9.60 9.93 -19.47
C LEU A 121 11.00 10.44 -19.09
N CYS A 122 11.57 9.94 -17.99
CA CYS A 122 12.94 10.26 -17.58
C CYS A 122 13.96 9.79 -18.62
N PHE A 123 13.85 8.54 -19.09
CA PHE A 123 14.75 7.98 -20.11
C PHE A 123 14.74 8.80 -21.41
N LYS A 124 13.55 9.12 -21.91
CA LYS A 124 13.42 9.92 -23.13
C LYS A 124 14.09 11.29 -23.02
N ARG A 125 14.12 11.90 -21.82
CA ARG A 125 14.66 13.26 -21.63
C ARG A 125 16.14 13.27 -21.26
N PHE A 126 16.57 12.37 -20.38
CA PHE A 126 17.91 12.41 -19.78
C PHE A 126 18.85 11.34 -20.34
N PHE A 127 18.32 10.30 -20.97
CA PHE A 127 19.09 9.18 -21.52
C PHE A 127 18.69 8.86 -22.98
N PRO A 128 18.69 9.85 -23.90
CA PRO A 128 18.12 9.69 -25.25
C PRO A 128 18.83 8.66 -26.12
N LYS A 129 20.07 8.29 -25.78
CA LYS A 129 20.87 7.28 -26.50
C LYS A 129 20.69 5.85 -25.97
N VAL A 130 20.01 5.67 -24.84
CA VAL A 130 19.82 4.38 -24.19
C VAL A 130 18.45 3.82 -24.57
N HIS A 131 18.41 2.59 -25.07
CA HIS A 131 17.13 1.91 -25.33
C HIS A 131 16.38 1.68 -24.02
N TYR A 132 15.11 2.09 -24.00
CA TYR A 132 14.29 1.93 -22.80
C TYR A 132 13.97 0.46 -22.53
N ASN A 133 14.43 -0.03 -21.39
CA ASN A 133 14.00 -1.26 -20.76
C ASN A 133 13.63 -0.94 -19.31
N TYR A 134 12.49 -1.43 -18.83
CA TYR A 134 12.03 -1.10 -17.48
C TYR A 134 12.95 -1.60 -16.37
N SER A 135 13.57 -2.78 -16.51
CA SER A 135 14.49 -3.30 -15.49
C SER A 135 15.74 -2.41 -15.36
N LEU A 136 16.38 -2.10 -16.49
CA LEU A 136 17.51 -1.16 -16.55
C LEU A 136 17.10 0.23 -16.04
N ALA A 137 15.88 0.66 -16.35
CA ALA A 137 15.39 1.94 -15.88
C ALA A 137 15.22 2.01 -14.36
N LEU A 138 14.86 0.92 -13.70
CA LEU A 138 14.82 0.87 -12.24
C LEU A 138 16.22 1.00 -11.63
N GLU A 139 17.22 0.35 -12.23
CA GLU A 139 18.61 0.39 -11.76
C GLU A 139 19.23 1.79 -11.93
N GLU A 140 19.18 2.35 -13.13
CA GLU A 140 19.72 3.68 -13.45
C GLU A 140 19.05 4.80 -12.62
N LEU A 141 17.75 4.69 -12.40
CA LEU A 141 16.97 5.65 -11.62
C LEU A 141 16.97 5.37 -10.12
N LYS A 142 17.62 4.29 -9.66
CA LYS A 142 17.60 3.82 -8.26
C LYS A 142 16.19 3.72 -7.69
N LEU A 143 15.27 3.18 -8.50
CA LEU A 143 13.87 2.96 -8.15
C LEU A 143 13.63 1.50 -7.78
N HIS A 144 12.85 1.26 -6.73
CA HIS A 144 12.24 -0.05 -6.49
C HIS A 144 10.87 -0.13 -7.19
N THR A 145 10.43 -1.34 -7.53
CA THR A 145 9.07 -1.56 -8.05
C THR A 145 8.02 -1.07 -7.04
N LEU A 146 6.84 -0.64 -7.51
CA LEU A 146 5.79 -0.22 -6.59
C LEU A 146 5.29 -1.39 -5.74
N CYS A 147 5.40 -2.63 -6.24
CA CYS A 147 5.11 -3.83 -5.47
C CYS A 147 6.03 -3.93 -4.23
N THR A 148 7.34 -3.86 -4.44
CA THR A 148 8.34 -3.86 -3.36
C THR A 148 8.10 -2.73 -2.38
N ARG A 149 7.75 -1.53 -2.87
CA ARG A 149 7.48 -0.38 -2.01
C ARG A 149 6.25 -0.59 -1.12
N ARG A 150 5.14 -1.12 -1.65
CA ARG A 150 3.96 -1.45 -0.83
C ARG A 150 4.26 -2.55 0.19
N HIS A 151 5.05 -3.55 -0.18
CA HIS A 151 5.50 -4.58 0.74
C HIS A 151 6.33 -4.00 1.90
N ARG A 152 7.25 -3.07 1.62
CA ARG A 152 8.00 -2.35 2.67
C ARG A 152 7.11 -1.47 3.56
N LEU A 153 6.05 -0.90 3.01
CA LEU A 153 5.06 -0.15 3.81
C LEU A 153 4.25 -1.08 4.74
N ASP A 154 3.91 -2.29 4.29
CA ASP A 154 3.30 -3.32 5.12
C ASP A 154 4.22 -3.69 6.31
N ALA A 155 5.51 -3.92 6.04
CA ALA A 155 6.51 -4.18 7.08
C ALA A 155 6.65 -3.00 8.06
N LEU A 156 6.83 -1.79 7.54
CA LEU A 156 6.99 -0.57 8.32
C LEU A 156 5.79 -0.33 9.24
N PHE A 157 4.57 -0.59 8.77
CA PHE A 157 3.37 -0.44 9.58
C PHE A 157 3.42 -1.33 10.82
N LEU A 158 3.68 -2.62 10.66
CA LEU A 158 3.72 -3.56 11.79
C LEU A 158 4.86 -3.24 12.76
N ILE A 159 6.04 -2.92 12.23
CA ILE A 159 7.19 -2.52 13.03
C ILE A 159 6.85 -1.29 13.90
N GLN A 160 6.21 -0.28 13.31
CA GLN A 160 5.75 0.91 14.04
C GLN A 160 4.69 0.61 15.10
N VAL A 161 3.84 -0.39 14.87
CA VAL A 161 2.88 -0.85 15.87
C VAL A 161 3.61 -1.49 17.06
N TYR A 162 4.61 -2.33 16.80
CA TYR A 162 5.43 -2.98 17.83
C TYR A 162 6.31 -2.01 18.62
N PHE A 163 6.78 -0.94 17.99
CA PHE A 163 7.48 0.16 18.67
C PHE A 163 6.55 1.13 19.42
N GLY A 164 5.23 0.96 19.34
CA GLY A 164 4.28 1.87 19.96
C GLY A 164 4.14 3.24 19.26
N SER A 165 4.74 3.42 18.08
CA SER A 165 4.56 4.64 17.26
C SER A 165 3.18 4.70 16.59
N LYS A 166 2.54 3.53 16.40
CA LYS A 166 1.16 3.42 15.88
C LYS A 166 0.32 2.60 16.84
N PHE A 167 -0.81 3.15 17.25
CA PHE A 167 -1.75 2.45 18.13
C PHE A 167 -2.67 1.52 17.31
N CYS A 168 -2.44 0.20 17.39
CA CYS A 168 -3.31 -0.81 16.78
C CYS A 168 -3.25 -2.11 17.60
N PRO A 169 -3.99 -2.21 18.73
CA PRO A 169 -3.91 -3.37 19.62
C PRO A 169 -4.32 -4.67 18.93
N SER A 170 -5.35 -4.64 18.08
CA SER A 170 -5.79 -5.83 17.34
C SER A 170 -4.70 -6.40 16.42
N ALA A 171 -3.82 -5.56 15.87
CA ALA A 171 -2.70 -6.04 15.07
C ALA A 171 -1.65 -6.78 15.93
N LEU A 172 -1.40 -6.32 17.17
CA LEU A 172 -0.50 -6.99 18.12
C LEU A 172 -1.07 -8.31 18.61
N GLU A 173 -2.38 -8.36 18.87
CA GLU A 173 -3.07 -9.58 19.30
C GLU A 173 -3.06 -10.64 18.20
N ILE A 174 -3.31 -10.25 16.95
CA ILE A 174 -3.34 -11.17 15.80
C ILE A 174 -1.93 -11.59 15.40
N VAL A 175 -1.00 -10.64 15.34
CA VAL A 175 0.39 -10.87 14.95
C VAL A 175 1.22 -10.90 16.21
N GLY A 176 1.46 -12.08 16.77
CA GLY A 176 2.36 -12.26 17.91
C GLY A 176 3.82 -12.46 17.49
N LEU A 177 4.74 -12.23 18.44
CA LEU A 177 6.14 -12.64 18.30
C LEU A 177 6.26 -14.16 18.30
N ARG A 178 7.13 -14.66 17.45
CA ARG A 178 7.49 -16.08 17.40
C ARG A 178 8.74 -16.30 18.24
N VAL A 179 8.58 -16.93 19.40
CA VAL A 179 9.70 -17.32 20.26
C VAL A 179 9.98 -18.81 20.03
N PRO A 180 11.11 -19.18 19.41
CA PRO A 180 11.43 -20.58 19.18
C PRO A 180 11.84 -21.25 20.51
N ALA A 181 11.36 -22.47 20.75
CA ALA A 181 11.70 -23.24 21.95
C ALA A 181 13.17 -23.71 21.97
N ARG A 182 13.88 -23.60 20.84
CA ARG A 182 15.29 -23.97 20.67
C ARG A 182 16.01 -22.85 19.94
N TYR A 183 17.32 -22.76 20.13
CA TYR A 183 18.14 -21.82 19.39
C TYR A 183 18.23 -22.24 17.91
N ILE A 184 17.65 -21.42 17.03
CA ILE A 184 17.69 -21.60 15.57
C ILE A 184 18.30 -20.34 14.98
N ARG A 185 19.26 -20.49 14.07
CA ARG A 185 19.97 -19.35 13.46
C ARG A 185 19.10 -18.51 12.53
N ASP A 186 18.15 -19.14 11.82
CA ASP A 186 17.17 -18.46 10.96
C ASP A 186 15.76 -18.84 11.40
N PHE A 187 15.03 -17.87 11.93
CA PHE A 187 13.61 -18.00 12.22
C PHE A 187 12.89 -16.68 11.93
N ALA A 188 11.62 -16.80 11.55
CA ALA A 188 10.74 -15.65 11.37
C ALA A 188 10.41 -15.03 12.73
N LEU A 189 10.60 -13.72 12.89
CA LEU A 189 10.37 -12.98 14.13
C LEU A 189 8.89 -12.89 14.52
N PHE A 190 8.00 -12.77 13.53
CA PHE A 190 6.55 -12.65 13.70
C PHE A 190 5.85 -13.91 13.22
N ASN A 191 4.77 -14.29 13.90
CA ASN A 191 3.87 -15.34 13.43
C ASN A 191 3.07 -14.86 12.21
N VAL A 192 3.00 -15.70 11.17
CA VAL A 192 2.22 -15.43 9.96
C VAL A 192 1.03 -16.38 9.92
N CYS A 193 -0.18 -15.84 9.90
CA CYS A 193 -1.39 -16.65 9.72
C CYS A 193 -1.43 -17.21 8.29
N SER A 194 -1.29 -18.53 8.15
CA SER A 194 -1.25 -19.21 6.84
C SER A 194 -2.62 -19.30 6.15
N LEU A 195 -3.71 -19.24 6.92
CA LEU A 195 -5.09 -19.39 6.44
C LEU A 195 -5.59 -18.17 5.66
N PHE A 196 -5.09 -16.97 6.00
CA PHE A 196 -5.54 -15.70 5.42
C PHE A 196 -4.38 -14.88 4.88
N LYS A 197 -3.60 -15.45 3.95
CA LYS A 197 -2.36 -14.83 3.42
C LYS A 197 -2.54 -13.40 2.88
N ASN A 198 -3.73 -13.08 2.39
CA ASN A 198 -4.02 -11.77 1.80
C ASN A 198 -4.56 -10.75 2.81
N CYS A 199 -4.85 -11.13 4.05
CA CYS A 199 -5.32 -10.16 5.04
C CYS A 199 -4.17 -9.20 5.43
N PRO A 200 -4.48 -7.93 5.77
CA PRO A 200 -3.47 -6.94 6.14
C PRO A 200 -2.47 -7.44 7.19
N SER A 201 -2.93 -8.08 8.27
CA SER A 201 -2.07 -8.56 9.35
C SER A 201 -1.08 -9.64 8.88
N ALA A 202 -1.53 -10.63 8.10
CA ALA A 202 -0.65 -11.67 7.56
C ALA A 202 0.37 -11.10 6.57
N ARG A 203 -0.06 -10.19 5.67
CA ARG A 203 0.84 -9.51 4.72
C ARG A 203 1.90 -8.68 5.45
N CYS A 204 1.50 -7.91 6.46
CA CYS A 204 2.43 -7.10 7.25
C CYS A 204 3.41 -7.97 8.05
N ALA A 205 2.95 -9.07 8.66
CA ALA A 205 3.82 -10.01 9.36
C ALA A 205 4.83 -10.67 8.43
N ALA A 206 4.38 -11.14 7.27
CA ALA A 206 5.26 -11.72 6.25
C ALA A 206 6.29 -10.69 5.75
N ALA A 207 5.86 -9.46 5.49
CA ALA A 207 6.75 -8.39 5.06
C ALA A 207 7.78 -7.99 6.12
N ALA A 208 7.33 -7.86 7.37
CA ALA A 208 8.22 -7.54 8.48
C ALA A 208 9.27 -8.63 8.69
N ASN A 209 8.90 -9.91 8.57
CA ASN A 209 9.85 -11.02 8.65
C ASN A 209 10.97 -10.95 7.61
N VAL A 210 10.67 -10.47 6.40
CA VAL A 210 11.70 -10.25 5.37
C VAL A 210 12.63 -9.11 5.79
N VAL A 211 12.08 -7.96 6.19
CA VAL A 211 12.86 -6.79 6.61
C VAL A 211 13.72 -7.07 7.86
N CYS A 212 13.20 -7.84 8.82
CA CYS A 212 13.90 -8.14 10.07
C CYS A 212 15.11 -9.06 9.90
N ARG A 213 15.29 -9.69 8.73
CA ARG A 213 16.52 -10.45 8.41
C ARG A 213 17.71 -9.54 8.13
N GLU A 214 17.43 -8.34 7.61
CA GLU A 214 18.45 -7.38 7.20
C GLU A 214 18.62 -6.26 8.23
N VAL A 215 17.58 -5.99 9.02
CA VAL A 215 17.53 -4.90 9.98
C VAL A 215 17.14 -5.42 11.35
N ASP A 216 17.98 -5.19 12.36
CA ASP A 216 17.60 -5.43 13.74
C ASP A 216 16.56 -4.40 14.19
N VAL A 217 15.32 -4.84 14.28
CA VAL A 217 14.18 -4.01 14.67
C VAL A 217 14.08 -3.83 16.18
N PHE A 218 14.77 -4.62 17.00
CA PHE A 218 14.74 -4.43 18.46
C PHE A 218 16.04 -3.82 19.02
N GLY A 219 17.00 -3.51 18.15
CA GLY A 219 18.25 -2.86 18.51
C GLY A 219 18.07 -1.41 19.00
N ALA A 220 19.05 -0.93 19.78
CA ALA A 220 19.02 0.38 20.45
C ALA A 220 18.98 1.62 19.52
N ARG A 221 19.10 1.44 18.19
CA ARG A 221 18.96 2.51 17.21
C ARG A 221 17.53 2.49 16.67
N ASN A 222 16.78 3.56 16.88
CA ASN A 222 15.48 3.77 16.24
C ASN A 222 15.64 3.58 14.73
N VAL A 223 15.11 2.47 14.19
CA VAL A 223 15.13 2.20 12.75
C VAL A 223 14.33 3.32 12.08
N LEU A 224 15.01 4.14 11.28
CA LEU A 224 14.35 5.25 10.61
C LEU A 224 13.40 4.68 9.53
N PRO A 225 12.19 5.23 9.37
CA PRO A 225 11.28 4.81 8.29
C PRO A 225 11.93 4.84 6.90
N LYS A 226 12.87 5.77 6.68
CA LYS A 226 13.66 5.87 5.45
C LYS A 226 14.59 4.67 5.23
N GLN A 227 15.12 4.08 6.30
CA GLN A 227 15.98 2.89 6.21
C GLN A 227 15.16 1.69 5.74
N ILE A 228 13.97 1.45 6.31
CA ILE A 228 13.09 0.33 5.89
C ILE A 228 12.58 0.49 4.46
N LEU A 229 12.33 1.72 4.01
CA LEU A 229 11.81 1.98 2.66
C LEU A 229 12.90 1.92 1.59
N ASN A 230 14.17 2.13 1.94
CA ASN A 230 15.31 2.23 1.03
C ASN A 230 16.40 1.17 1.27
N THR A 231 16.22 0.22 2.20
CA THR A 231 17.08 -0.96 2.30
C THR A 231 17.11 -1.66 0.95
N VAL A 232 18.29 -2.16 0.54
CA VAL A 232 18.59 -2.57 -0.85
C VAL A 232 17.66 -3.69 -1.28
#